data_AF-X0U6W8-F1
#
_entry.id   AF-X0U6W8-F1
#
_cell.length_a   1.000
_cell.length_b   1.000
_cell.length_c   1.000
_cell.angle_alpha   90.00
_cell.angle_beta   90.00
_cell.angle_gamma   90.00
#
_symmetry.space_group_name_H-M   'P 1'
#
loop_
_entity.id
_entity.type
_entity.pdbx_description
1 polymer ?
#
loop_
_entity_poly.entity_id
_entity_poly.type
_entity_poly.pdbx_seq_one_letter_code
_entity_poly.pdbx_strand_id
1 'polypeptide(L)' 'IKITKRSVNVKAEIESYQRRKDKEGNIMEEPEKGMDHTLDCIRMIMYTVYYMGAGPAFYAPE' A
#
# COMPACT_ATOMS: atom_id res chain seq x y z
N ILE A 1 -5.91 9.32 7.68
CA ILE A 1 -5.92 7.84 7.81
C ILE A 1 -5.91 7.52 9.31
N LYS A 2 -6.85 6.70 9.81
CA LYS A 2 -6.91 6.32 11.24
C LYS A 2 -6.34 4.91 11.41
N ILE A 3 -5.19 4.79 12.06
CA ILE A 3 -4.47 3.52 12.25
C ILE A 3 -4.42 3.20 13.74
N THR A 4 -4.75 1.96 14.11
CA THR A 4 -4.76 1.56 15.53
C THR A 4 -3.34 1.49 16.09
N LYS A 5 -3.20 1.66 17.42
CA LYS A 5 -1.87 1.66 18.05
C LYS A 5 -1.08 0.37 17.81
N ARG A 6 -1.78 -0.77 17.75
CA ARG A 6 -1.21 -2.11 17.59
C ARG A 6 -0.77 -2.48 16.16
N SER A 7 -1.09 -1.66 15.17
CA SER A 7 -0.74 -1.90 13.75
C SER A 7 0.73 -1.52 13.49
N VAL A 8 1.65 -2.18 14.19
CA VAL A 8 3.08 -1.83 14.22
C VAL A 8 3.74 -1.93 12.84
N ASN A 9 3.44 -2.98 12.06
CA ASN A 9 4.02 -3.15 10.72
C ASN A 9 3.51 -2.09 9.74
N VAL A 10 2.20 -1.82 9.73
CA VAL A 10 1.62 -0.77 8.89
C VAL A 10 2.25 0.60 9.18
N LYS A 11 2.47 0.91 10.46
CA LYS A 11 3.12 2.17 10.83
C LYS A 11 4.57 2.23 10.35
N ALA A 12 5.34 1.17 10.59
CA ALA A 12 6.72 1.09 10.16
C ALA A 12 6.85 1.27 8.63
N GLU A 13 5.99 0.60 7.86
CA GLU A 13 6.00 0.72 6.39
C GLU A 13 5.60 2.12 5.92
N ILE A 14 4.60 2.76 6.54
CA ILE A 14 4.22 4.15 6.22
C ILE A 14 5.38 5.13 6.49
N GLU A 15 6.07 4.95 7.62
CA GLU A 15 7.20 5.81 7.99
C GLU A 15 8.40 5.63 7.06
N SER A 16 8.60 4.43 6.50
CA SER A 16 9.65 4.15 5.51
C SER A 16 9.26 4.45 4.06
N TYR A 17 7.98 4.69 3.78
CA TYR A 17 7.50 4.80 2.41
C TYR A 17 8.05 6.04 1.72
N GLN A 18 8.75 5.84 0.61
CA GLN A 18 9.31 6.92 -0.19
C GLN A 18 9.16 6.64 -1.68
N ARG A 19 9.13 7.73 -2.45
CA ARG A 19 9.17 7.66 -3.91
C ARG A 19 10.58 7.36 -4.38
N ARG A 20 10.70 6.55 -5.44
CA ARG A 20 11.98 6.26 -6.06
C ARG A 20 12.61 7.54 -6.59
N LYS A 21 13.93 7.63 -6.52
CA LYS A 21 14.71 8.69 -7.17
C LYS A 21 15.48 8.14 -8.37
N ASP A 22 15.58 8.93 -9.43
CA ASP A 22 16.46 8.60 -10.54
C ASP A 22 17.94 8.87 -10.20
N LYS A 23 18.83 8.65 -11.16
CA LYS A 23 20.28 8.84 -10.97
C LYS A 23 20.68 10.29 -10.71
N GLU A 24 19.83 11.24 -11.10
CA GLU A 24 20.04 12.68 -10.95
C GLU A 24 19.40 13.20 -9.65
N GLY A 25 18.69 12.34 -8.92
CA GLY A 25 18.02 12.65 -7.66
C GLY A 25 16.59 13.15 -7.83
N ASN A 26 16.04 13.16 -9.05
CA ASN A 26 14.66 13.58 -9.28
C ASN A 26 13.68 12.52 -8.75
N ILE A 27 12.59 12.98 -8.14
CA ILE A 27 11.53 12.11 -7.61
C ILE A 27 10.71 11.55 -8.78
N MET A 28 10.61 10.23 -8.85
CA MET A 28 9.75 9.51 -9.80
C MET A 28 8.35 9.28 -9.21
N GLU A 29 7.36 8.99 -10.06
CA GLU A 29 6.00 8.66 -9.60
C GLU A 29 5.92 7.28 -8.93
N GLU A 30 6.84 6.38 -9.25
CA GLU A 30 6.88 5.04 -8.67
C GLU A 30 7.41 5.07 -7.23
N PRO A 31 6.83 4.28 -6.31
CA PRO A 31 7.43 4.07 -5.00
C PRO A 31 8.71 3.24 -5.09
N GLU A 32 9.57 3.41 -4.08
CA GLU A 32 10.64 2.47 -3.84
C GLU A 32 10.06 1.11 -3.44
N LYS A 33 10.71 0.03 -3.91
CA LYS A 33 10.21 -1.33 -3.72
C LYS A 33 10.88 -1.95 -2.49
N GLY A 34 10.06 -2.45 -1.56
CA GLY A 34 10.51 -3.03 -0.30
C GLY A 34 9.89 -2.34 0.91
N MET A 35 9.64 -3.12 1.97
CA MET A 35 8.88 -2.66 3.15
C MET A 35 7.50 -2.09 2.77
N ASP A 36 6.83 -2.72 1.81
CA ASP A 36 5.56 -2.28 1.22
C ASP A 36 4.46 -3.34 1.30
N HIS A 37 4.67 -4.46 1.99
CA HIS A 37 3.75 -5.60 1.99
C HIS A 37 2.36 -5.25 2.53
N THR A 38 2.30 -4.55 3.66
CA THR A 38 1.01 -4.14 4.25
C THR A 38 0.37 -3.00 3.46
N LEU A 39 1.17 -2.10 2.90
CA LEU A 39 0.71 -1.01 2.04
C LEU A 39 0.11 -1.56 0.74
N ASP A 40 0.69 -2.60 0.17
CA ASP A 40 0.16 -3.29 -1.01
C ASP A 40 -1.17 -3.98 -0.73
N CYS A 41 -1.31 -4.64 0.42
CA CYS A 41 -2.60 -5.19 0.85
C CYS A 41 -3.67 -4.10 0.97
N ILE A 42 -3.35 -2.97 1.61
CA ILE A 42 -4.27 -1.84 1.75
C ILE A 42 -4.63 -1.28 0.36
N ARG A 43 -3.64 -1.07 -0.50
CA ARG A 43 -3.82 -0.59 -1.87
C ARG A 43 -4.76 -1.51 -2.66
N MET A 44 -4.56 -2.82 -2.56
CA MET A 44 -5.41 -3.81 -3.21
C MET A 44 -6.86 -3.69 -2.74
N ILE A 45 -7.11 -3.64 -1.42
CA ILE A 45 -8.47 -3.51 -0.87
C ILE A 45 -9.12 -2.19 -1.30
N MET A 46 -8.38 -1.08 -1.24
CA MET A 46 -8.88 0.23 -1.68
C MET A 46 -9.27 0.19 -3.15
N TYR A 47 -8.41 -0.39 -4.00
CA TYR A 47 -8.66 -0.49 -5.42
C TYR A 47 -9.87 -1.38 -5.74
N THR A 48 -9.92 -2.59 -5.19
CA THR A 48 -10.94 -3.58 -5.54
C THR A 48 -12.31 -3.22 -4.95
N VAL A 49 -12.36 -2.93 -3.65
CA VAL A 49 -13.64 -2.73 -2.94
C VAL A 49 -14.18 -1.33 -3.16
N TYR A 50 -13.33 -0.30 -3.01
CA TYR A 50 -13.80 1.08 -3.00
C TYR A 50 -13.78 1.74 -4.37
N TYR A 51 -12.75 1.50 -5.19
CA TYR A 51 -12.65 2.12 -6.52
C TYR A 51 -13.37 1.34 -7.61
N MET A 52 -13.18 0.02 -7.69
CA MET A 52 -13.85 -0.79 -8.71
C MET A 52 -15.27 -1.21 -8.33
N GLY A 53 -15.69 -0.99 -7.07
CA GLY A 53 -17.00 -1.42 -6.58
C GLY A 53 -17.19 -2.94 -6.60
N ALA A 54 -16.10 -3.70 -6.73
CA ALA A 54 -16.12 -5.15 -6.65
C ALA A 54 -16.27 -5.52 -5.17
N GLY A 55 -17.52 -5.73 -4.74
CA GLY A 55 -17.82 -6.30 -3.42
C GLY A 55 -17.15 -7.67 -3.22
N PRO A 56 -17.23 -8.26 -2.01
CA PRO A 56 -16.44 -9.42 -1.56
C PRO A 56 -16.64 -10.73 -2.36
N ALA A 57 -17.36 -10.73 -3.48
CA ALA A 57 -17.63 -11.88 -4.33
C ALA A 57 -16.40 -12.42 -5.09
N PHE A 58 -15.26 -11.72 -5.10
CA PHE A 58 -14.07 -12.12 -5.88
C PHE A 58 -12.97 -12.83 -5.09
N TYR A 59 -13.18 -13.10 -3.79
CA TYR A 59 -12.16 -13.74 -2.94
C TYR A 59 -12.77 -14.79 -2.00
N ALA A 60 -13.57 -15.70 -2.54
CA ALA A 60 -13.78 -17.01 -1.92
C ALA A 60 -12.75 -17.95 -2.54
N PRO A 61 -11.65 -18.29 -1.85
CA PRO A 61 -10.81 -19.40 -2.30
C PRO A 61 -11.62 -20.70 -2.16
N GLU A 62 -11.65 -21.49 -3.23
CA GLU A 62 -12.08 -22.90 -3.20
C GLU A 62 -11.16 -23.75 -2.32
#